data_AF-A0A8J7UBP9-F1
#
_entry.id   AF-A0A8J7UBP9-F1
#
_cell.length_a   1.000
_cell.length_b   1.000
_cell.length_c   1.000
_cell.angle_alpha   90.00
_cell.angle_beta   90.00
_cell.angle_gamma   90.00
#
_symmetry.space_group_name_H-M   'P 1'
#
loop_
_entity.id
_entity.type
_entity.pdbx_description
1 polymer ?
#
loop_
_entity_poly.entity_id
_entity_poly.type
_entity_poly.pdbx_seq_one_letter_code
_entity_poly.pdbx_strand_id
1 'polypeptide(L)'
;MSKKLKSQRVVVIQANGQLELKDFQPRTFGQALANELPEDWRTKPKSLAKCVKRTPDLLTLTLGIMGSFEELLWQERQAVENAIGERTEALEKEQADVEAVKTDAKLNDLYEQLDGYDDRLWAIEELPPHKWLKSLSSLEYLAVVFSVEQFLGQTMTPSWTLFCAHKDNAKLATVHAFRLLPLEVLDALQIEFLELSDASLPIDVCTTLTAKQANAVAERFNLKLTFEAVPKKRARKKATTPAAENAATATEPAPAEPAPTETPAKKPARKTTARKPRASKAETQEAAA
;
A
#
# COMPACT_ATOMS: atom_id res chain seq x y z
N MET A 1 -32.11 6.04 -28.07
CA MET A 1 -31.54 4.86 -27.40
C MET A 1 -30.05 4.74 -27.73
N SER A 2 -29.17 5.23 -26.88
CA SER A 2 -27.71 5.15 -27.12
C SER A 2 -27.19 3.77 -26.71
N LYS A 3 -26.93 2.89 -27.68
CA LYS A 3 -26.20 1.65 -27.43
C LYS A 3 -24.80 2.00 -26.94
N LYS A 4 -24.49 1.70 -25.67
CA LYS A 4 -23.12 1.77 -25.14
C LYS A 4 -22.21 0.99 -26.10
N LEU A 5 -21.20 1.64 -26.69
CA LEU A 5 -20.14 0.92 -27.38
C LEU A 5 -19.56 -0.08 -26.38
N LYS A 6 -19.61 -1.37 -26.71
CA LYS A 6 -18.96 -2.42 -25.92
C LYS A 6 -17.46 -2.19 -26.09
N SER A 7 -16.80 -1.65 -25.07
CA SER A 7 -15.41 -1.20 -25.13
C SER A 7 -14.51 -2.25 -25.78
N GLN A 8 -13.99 -1.91 -26.95
CA GLN A 8 -13.02 -2.73 -27.68
C GLN A 8 -11.68 -2.59 -26.95
N ARG A 9 -11.06 -3.71 -26.56
CA ARG A 9 -9.77 -3.66 -25.85
C ARG A 9 -8.64 -3.61 -26.88
N VAL A 10 -7.71 -2.67 -26.69
CA VAL A 10 -6.53 -2.57 -27.54
C VAL A 10 -5.41 -3.45 -26.98
N VAL A 11 -4.84 -4.30 -27.84
CA VAL A 11 -3.70 -5.15 -27.56
C VAL A 11 -2.54 -4.68 -28.41
N VAL A 12 -1.41 -4.39 -27.77
CA VAL A 12 -0.16 -4.04 -28.44
C VAL A 12 0.63 -5.31 -28.70
N ILE A 13 1.06 -5.49 -29.95
CA ILE A 13 2.03 -6.51 -30.35
C ILE A 13 3.42 -5.86 -30.27
N GLN A 14 4.20 -6.33 -29.30
CA GLN A 14 5.60 -5.93 -29.07
C GLN A 14 6.51 -6.42 -30.20
N ALA A 15 7.72 -5.85 -30.30
CA ALA A 15 8.65 -6.15 -31.40
C ALA A 15 9.14 -7.62 -31.45
N ASN A 16 9.01 -8.35 -30.33
CA ASN A 16 9.31 -9.77 -30.16
C ASN A 16 8.06 -10.68 -30.25
N GLY A 17 6.89 -10.13 -30.62
CA GLY A 17 5.63 -10.87 -30.69
C GLY A 17 4.83 -10.93 -29.38
N GLN A 18 5.36 -10.44 -28.25
CA GLN A 18 4.63 -10.41 -26.97
C GLN A 18 3.37 -9.54 -27.06
N LEU A 19 2.30 -9.97 -26.41
CA LEU A 19 1.01 -9.31 -26.37
C LEU A 19 0.83 -8.59 -25.03
N GLU A 20 0.40 -7.34 -25.09
CA GLU A 20 0.16 -6.51 -23.90
C GLU A 20 -1.14 -5.70 -24.04
N LEU A 21 -1.97 -5.66 -23.01
CA LEU A 21 -3.15 -4.80 -22.97
C LEU A 21 -2.71 -3.32 -22.87
N LYS A 22 -2.94 -2.54 -23.93
CA LYS A 22 -2.47 -1.15 -24.06
C LYS A 22 -2.96 -0.24 -22.93
N ASP A 23 -4.24 -0.36 -22.62
CA ASP A 23 -4.93 0.47 -21.63
C ASP A 23 -5.03 -0.25 -20.27
N PHE A 24 -4.09 -1.14 -19.97
CA PHE A 24 -4.05 -1.81 -18.67
C PHE A 24 -3.81 -0.79 -17.56
N GLN A 25 -4.66 -0.85 -16.53
CA GLN A 25 -4.49 -0.16 -15.27
C GLN A 25 -4.72 -1.18 -14.15
N PRO A 26 -3.80 -1.33 -13.19
CA PRO A 26 -4.05 -2.15 -12.01
C PRO A 26 -5.23 -1.54 -11.23
N ARG A 27 -5.99 -2.37 -10.52
CA ARG A 27 -7.11 -1.85 -9.73
C ARG A 27 -6.61 -0.93 -8.62
N THR A 28 -7.43 0.01 -8.17
CA THR A 28 -7.17 0.70 -6.90
C THR A 28 -7.69 -0.11 -5.71
N PHE A 29 -7.26 0.21 -4.49
CA PHE A 29 -7.85 -0.34 -3.28
C PHE A 29 -9.37 -0.15 -3.21
N GLY A 30 -9.87 1.03 -3.57
CA GLY A 30 -11.31 1.29 -3.64
C GLY A 30 -12.05 0.38 -4.61
N GLN A 31 -11.42 0.02 -5.75
CA GLN A 31 -11.99 -0.94 -6.70
C GLN A 31 -11.90 -2.40 -6.21
N ALA A 32 -10.85 -2.76 -5.45
CA ALA A 32 -10.74 -4.07 -4.82
C ALA A 32 -11.73 -4.26 -3.66
N LEU A 33 -12.02 -3.18 -2.91
CA LEU A 33 -12.90 -3.14 -1.74
C LEU A 33 -14.35 -2.72 -2.03
N ALA A 34 -14.73 -2.52 -3.29
CA ALA A 34 -16.02 -1.94 -3.68
C ALA A 34 -17.26 -2.67 -3.10
N ASN A 35 -17.14 -3.98 -2.81
CA ASN A 35 -18.22 -4.78 -2.22
C ASN A 35 -18.05 -5.00 -0.70
N GLU A 36 -16.92 -4.60 -0.11
CA GLU A 36 -16.58 -4.83 1.30
C GLU A 36 -16.80 -3.60 2.19
N LEU A 37 -16.80 -2.40 1.60
CA LEU A 37 -17.09 -1.13 2.28
C LEU A 37 -18.58 -0.76 2.11
N PRO A 38 -19.40 -0.77 3.18
CA PRO A 38 -20.80 -0.38 3.11
C PRO A 38 -20.95 1.13 2.91
N GLU A 39 -21.98 1.60 2.20
CA GLU A 39 -22.15 3.01 1.82
C GLU A 39 -22.03 4.01 2.98
N ASP A 40 -22.45 3.61 4.19
CA ASP A 40 -22.43 4.46 5.39
C ASP A 40 -21.10 4.47 6.17
N TRP A 41 -20.04 3.83 5.66
CA TRP A 41 -18.75 3.76 6.36
C TRP A 41 -18.16 5.13 6.69
N ARG A 42 -18.34 6.13 5.81
CA ARG A 42 -17.83 7.51 6.00
C ARG A 42 -18.45 8.26 7.17
N THR A 43 -19.65 7.87 7.62
CA THR A 43 -20.38 8.58 8.68
C THR A 43 -20.63 7.72 9.91
N LYS A 44 -20.41 6.40 9.83
CA LYS A 44 -20.63 5.46 10.94
C LYS A 44 -19.34 4.69 11.28
N PRO A 45 -18.66 5.02 12.39
CA PRO A 45 -17.46 4.30 12.81
C PRO A 45 -17.67 2.81 13.05
N LYS A 46 -18.88 2.43 13.49
CA LYS A 46 -19.29 1.03 13.65
C LYS A 46 -19.31 0.24 12.34
N SER A 47 -19.43 0.90 11.19
CA SER A 47 -19.40 0.28 9.86
C SER A 47 -17.96 0.03 9.40
N LEU A 48 -17.11 1.06 9.39
CA LEU A 48 -15.69 0.91 9.04
C LEU A 48 -14.98 -0.11 9.97
N ALA A 49 -15.28 -0.07 11.28
CA ALA A 49 -14.74 -1.01 12.25
C ALA A 49 -15.09 -2.49 11.96
N LYS A 50 -16.17 -2.79 11.21
CA LYS A 50 -16.46 -4.16 10.75
C LYS A 50 -15.56 -4.57 9.57
N CYS A 51 -15.30 -3.64 8.65
CA CYS A 51 -14.41 -3.86 7.49
C CYS A 51 -12.97 -4.07 7.95
N VAL A 52 -12.49 -3.26 8.91
CA VAL A 52 -11.17 -3.38 9.54
C VAL A 52 -10.95 -4.75 10.20
N LYS A 53 -11.99 -5.39 10.75
CA LYS A 53 -11.89 -6.77 11.27
C LYS A 53 -11.75 -7.85 10.19
N ARG A 54 -12.24 -7.59 8.98
CA ARG A 54 -12.38 -8.59 7.90
C ARG A 54 -11.27 -8.50 6.86
N THR A 55 -10.67 -7.32 6.68
CA THR A 55 -9.65 -7.05 5.67
C THR A 55 -8.30 -6.76 6.32
N PRO A 56 -7.26 -7.61 6.13
CA PRO A 56 -5.93 -7.37 6.67
C PRO A 56 -5.32 -6.03 6.21
N ASP A 57 -5.48 -5.66 4.94
CA ASP A 57 -4.96 -4.38 4.43
C ASP A 57 -5.58 -3.16 5.14
N LEU A 58 -6.88 -3.19 5.45
CA LEU A 58 -7.54 -2.13 6.23
C LEU A 58 -7.12 -2.14 7.70
N LEU A 59 -6.80 -3.30 8.27
CA LEU A 59 -6.25 -3.40 9.62
C LEU A 59 -4.86 -2.76 9.70
N THR A 60 -3.97 -3.11 8.78
CA THR A 60 -2.62 -2.53 8.67
C THR A 60 -2.68 -1.02 8.46
N LEU A 61 -3.57 -0.53 7.59
CA LEU A 61 -3.83 0.90 7.42
C LEU A 61 -4.29 1.55 8.73
N THR A 62 -5.25 0.95 9.43
CA THR A 62 -5.80 1.54 10.67
C THR A 62 -4.74 1.60 11.76
N LEU A 63 -3.87 0.59 11.85
CA LEU A 63 -2.70 0.61 12.77
C LEU A 63 -1.72 1.74 12.42
N GLY A 64 -1.45 1.97 11.13
CA GLY A 64 -0.64 3.12 10.70
C GLY A 64 -1.28 4.47 11.07
N ILE A 65 -2.58 4.62 10.85
CA ILE A 65 -3.33 5.83 11.25
C ILE A 65 -3.31 6.01 12.76
N MET A 66 -3.45 4.94 13.55
CA MET A 66 -3.36 4.99 15.02
C MET A 66 -1.99 5.51 15.47
N GLY A 67 -0.88 5.00 14.90
CA GLY A 67 0.47 5.49 15.22
C GLY A 67 0.68 6.97 14.85
N SER A 68 0.14 7.44 13.71
CA SER A 68 0.17 8.87 13.37
C SER A 68 -0.69 9.74 14.28
N PHE A 69 -1.80 9.20 14.82
CA PHE A 69 -2.58 9.87 15.86
C PHE A 69 -1.83 9.90 17.19
N GLU A 70 -1.17 8.81 17.58
CA GLU A 70 -0.36 8.70 18.79
C GLU A 70 0.76 9.74 18.81
N GLU A 71 1.52 9.86 17.72
CA GLU A 71 2.59 10.85 17.56
C GLU A 71 2.06 12.30 17.69
N LEU A 72 0.92 12.60 17.07
CA LEU A 72 0.27 13.91 17.18
C LEU A 72 -0.18 14.20 18.63
N LEU A 73 -0.81 13.23 19.29
CA LEU A 73 -1.27 13.39 20.67
C LEU A 73 -0.11 13.58 21.64
N TRP A 74 1.02 12.88 21.48
CA TRP A 74 2.22 13.10 22.28
C TRP A 74 2.80 14.51 22.10
N GLN A 75 2.82 15.05 20.87
CA GLN A 75 3.28 16.41 20.60
C GLN A 75 2.38 17.47 21.26
N GLU A 76 1.06 17.33 21.13
CA GLU A 76 0.09 18.24 21.76
C GLU A 76 0.13 18.15 23.30
N ARG A 77 0.20 16.93 23.85
CA ARG A 77 0.37 16.67 25.29
C ARG A 77 1.61 17.36 25.84
N GLN A 78 2.76 17.23 25.16
CA GLN A 78 4.00 17.88 25.58
C GLN A 78 3.90 19.41 25.52
N ALA A 79 3.15 19.97 24.56
CA ALA A 79 2.89 21.40 24.50
C ALA A 79 2.06 21.88 25.71
N VAL A 80 1.06 21.10 26.16
CA VAL A 80 0.28 21.38 27.37
C VAL A 80 1.16 21.29 28.63
N GLU A 81 2.00 20.27 28.78
CA GLU A 81 2.93 20.16 29.92
C GLU A 81 3.89 21.36 30.01
N ASN A 82 4.43 21.81 28.88
CA ASN A 82 5.25 23.02 28.84
C ASN A 82 4.45 24.27 29.26
N ALA A 83 3.21 24.41 28.80
CA ALA A 83 2.34 25.53 29.18
C ALA A 83 1.93 25.52 30.66
N ILE A 84 1.80 24.34 31.28
CA ILE A 84 1.61 24.16 32.73
C ILE A 84 2.85 24.64 33.48
N GLY A 85 4.05 24.25 33.02
CA GLY A 85 5.32 24.73 33.57
C GLY A 85 5.44 26.25 33.49
N GLU A 86 5.23 26.84 32.31
CA GLU A 86 5.26 28.29 32.11
C GLU A 86 4.25 29.05 32.99
N ARG A 87 3.02 28.54 33.16
CA ARG A 87 2.02 29.18 34.02
C ARG A 87 2.40 29.06 35.51
N THR A 88 2.95 27.91 35.92
CA THR A 88 3.41 27.70 37.30
C THR A 88 4.56 28.64 37.62
N GLU A 89 5.58 28.74 36.77
CA GLU A 89 6.68 29.70 36.93
C GLU A 89 6.21 31.16 36.97
N ALA A 90 5.17 31.51 36.20
CA ALA A 90 4.60 32.86 36.23
C ALA A 90 3.92 33.16 37.57
N LEU A 91 3.13 32.22 38.11
CA LEU A 91 2.49 32.33 39.42
C LEU A 91 3.51 32.44 40.56
N GLU A 92 4.62 31.69 40.49
CA GLU A 92 5.73 31.82 41.45
C GLU A 92 6.38 33.21 41.40
N LYS A 93 6.60 33.77 40.20
CA LYS A 93 7.14 35.13 40.01
C LYS A 93 6.16 36.22 40.49
N GLU A 94 4.85 35.96 40.39
CA GLU A 94 3.77 36.78 40.94
C GLU A 94 3.65 36.68 42.48
N GLN A 95 4.42 35.81 43.14
CA GLN A 95 4.31 35.49 44.57
C GLN A 95 2.91 34.99 44.98
N ALA A 96 2.23 34.28 44.06
CA ALA A 96 0.93 33.68 44.31
C ALA A 96 1.03 32.70 45.49
N ASP A 97 0.04 32.75 46.40
CA ASP A 97 -0.06 31.76 47.47
C ASP A 97 -0.59 30.41 46.96
N VAL A 98 -0.52 29.40 47.82
CA VAL A 98 -0.91 28.02 47.47
C VAL A 98 -2.40 27.91 47.07
N GLU A 99 -3.25 28.84 47.52
CA GLU A 99 -4.67 28.81 47.18
C GLU A 99 -4.93 29.52 45.84
N ALA A 100 -4.22 30.61 45.56
CA ALA A 100 -4.21 31.26 44.24
C ALA A 100 -3.71 30.31 43.13
N VAL A 101 -2.70 29.47 43.41
CA VAL A 101 -2.22 28.46 42.45
C VAL A 101 -3.28 27.38 42.17
N LYS A 102 -3.94 26.85 43.20
CA LYS A 102 -5.01 25.84 43.01
C LYS A 102 -6.27 26.39 42.33
N THR A 103 -6.56 27.67 42.56
CA THR A 103 -7.76 28.33 41.99
C THR A 103 -7.48 29.02 40.65
N ASP A 104 -6.26 28.93 40.11
CA ASP A 104 -5.94 29.47 38.79
C ASP A 104 -6.71 28.74 37.70
N ALA A 105 -7.69 29.43 37.09
CA ALA A 105 -8.53 28.85 36.04
C ALA A 105 -7.70 28.34 34.87
N LYS A 106 -6.66 29.07 34.46
CA LYS A 106 -5.81 28.67 33.32
C LYS A 106 -5.02 27.38 33.62
N LEU A 107 -4.50 27.23 34.84
CA LEU A 107 -3.80 26.00 35.24
C LEU A 107 -4.76 24.80 35.29
N ASN A 108 -5.98 25.01 35.81
CA ASN A 108 -7.02 23.97 35.83
C ASN A 108 -7.47 23.57 34.41
N ASP A 109 -7.71 24.53 33.52
CA ASP A 109 -8.06 24.28 32.10
C ASP A 109 -6.95 23.48 31.37
N LEU A 110 -5.68 23.70 31.73
CA LEU A 110 -4.54 22.98 31.17
C LEU A 110 -4.43 21.55 31.72
N TYR A 111 -4.72 21.32 33.01
CA TYR A 111 -4.78 19.97 33.56
C TYR A 111 -5.94 19.16 32.97
N GLU A 112 -7.12 19.75 32.78
CA GLU A 112 -8.25 19.08 32.10
C GLU A 112 -7.90 18.71 30.64
N GLN A 113 -7.15 19.57 29.94
CA GLN A 113 -6.61 19.24 28.62
C GLN A 113 -5.60 18.08 28.68
N LEU A 114 -4.69 18.08 29.66
CA LEU A 114 -3.68 17.03 29.83
C LEU A 114 -4.32 15.66 30.08
N ASP A 115 -5.27 15.57 31.02
CA ASP A 115 -6.07 14.36 31.29
C ASP A 115 -6.80 13.89 30.01
N GLY A 116 -7.36 14.84 29.24
CA GLY A 116 -8.01 14.55 27.96
C GLY A 116 -7.07 14.02 26.87
N TYR A 117 -5.78 14.38 26.88
CA TYR A 117 -4.77 13.77 26.01
C TYR A 117 -4.35 12.39 26.51
N ASP A 118 -4.19 12.20 27.82
CA ASP A 118 -3.84 10.91 28.44
C ASP A 118 -4.91 9.84 28.20
N ASP A 119 -6.20 10.18 28.35
CA ASP A 119 -7.33 9.28 28.02
C ASP A 119 -7.32 8.85 26.53
N ARG A 120 -6.93 9.76 25.62
CA ARG A 120 -6.88 9.51 24.17
C ARG A 120 -5.67 8.67 23.77
N LEU A 121 -4.52 8.87 24.41
CA LEU A 121 -3.34 8.03 24.25
C LEU A 121 -3.59 6.61 24.79
N TRP A 122 -4.13 6.49 26.00
CA TRP A 122 -4.57 5.21 26.56
C TRP A 122 -5.53 4.46 25.64
N ALA A 123 -6.48 5.18 25.01
CA ALA A 123 -7.40 4.60 24.05
C ALA A 123 -6.74 4.12 22.74
N ILE A 124 -5.54 4.59 22.39
CA ILE A 124 -4.75 4.07 21.27
C ILE A 124 -3.96 2.83 21.69
N GLU A 125 -3.32 2.86 22.85
CA GLU A 125 -2.48 1.77 23.36
C GLU A 125 -3.29 0.50 23.69
N GLU A 126 -4.42 0.64 24.40
CA GLU A 126 -5.17 -0.48 24.96
C GLU A 126 -6.35 -0.97 24.10
N LEU A 127 -6.89 -0.13 23.20
CA LEU A 127 -8.02 -0.54 22.37
C LEU A 127 -7.55 -1.15 21.04
N PRO A 128 -7.97 -2.38 20.68
CA PRO A 128 -7.74 -2.89 19.33
C PRO A 128 -8.40 -1.97 18.29
N PRO A 129 -7.86 -1.83 17.07
CA PRO A 129 -8.24 -0.75 16.14
C PRO A 129 -9.74 -0.58 15.88
N HIS A 130 -10.48 -1.68 15.81
CA HIS A 130 -11.93 -1.69 15.62
C HIS A 130 -12.77 -1.24 16.83
N LYS A 131 -12.18 -1.12 18.02
CA LYS A 131 -12.77 -0.50 19.21
C LYS A 131 -12.38 0.97 19.26
N TRP A 132 -11.09 1.29 19.06
CA TRP A 132 -10.58 2.67 18.97
C TRP A 132 -11.41 3.51 17.97
N LEU A 133 -11.64 3.02 16.76
CA LEU A 133 -12.49 3.70 15.77
C LEU A 133 -13.88 4.08 16.31
N LYS A 134 -14.43 3.36 17.29
CA LYS A 134 -15.76 3.61 17.85
C LYS A 134 -15.76 4.53 19.08
N SER A 135 -14.60 4.80 19.69
CA SER A 135 -14.46 5.79 20.76
C SER A 135 -14.13 7.18 20.23
N LEU A 136 -13.66 7.29 18.99
CA LEU A 136 -13.39 8.58 18.33
C LEU A 136 -14.60 9.51 18.30
N SER A 137 -14.35 10.79 18.53
CA SER A 137 -15.29 11.88 18.24
C SER A 137 -15.58 11.99 16.75
N SER A 138 -16.65 12.72 16.39
CA SER A 138 -17.00 12.94 14.97
C SER A 138 -15.91 13.65 14.16
N LEU A 139 -15.10 14.52 14.80
CA LEU A 139 -14.03 15.25 14.14
C LEU A 139 -12.80 14.35 13.88
N GLU A 140 -12.38 13.59 14.89
CA GLU A 140 -11.28 12.62 14.74
C GLU A 140 -11.63 11.54 13.73
N TYR A 141 -12.87 11.04 13.75
CA TYR A 141 -13.33 10.07 12.77
C TYR A 141 -13.31 10.62 11.33
N LEU A 142 -13.60 11.91 11.14
CA LEU A 142 -13.50 12.55 9.82
C LEU A 142 -12.05 12.55 9.30
N ALA A 143 -11.07 12.80 10.16
CA ALA A 143 -9.65 12.72 9.81
C ALA A 143 -9.24 11.28 9.42
N VAL A 144 -9.71 10.27 10.16
CA VAL A 144 -9.52 8.85 9.79
C VAL A 144 -10.15 8.55 8.42
N VAL A 145 -11.37 9.03 8.15
CA VAL A 145 -12.04 8.84 6.86
C VAL A 145 -11.21 9.43 5.72
N PHE A 146 -10.65 10.63 5.90
CA PHE A 146 -9.77 11.25 4.89
C PHE A 146 -8.53 10.40 4.59
N SER A 147 -7.83 9.90 5.62
CA SER A 147 -6.69 8.99 5.45
C SER A 147 -7.08 7.67 4.75
N VAL A 148 -8.25 7.12 5.07
CA VAL A 148 -8.78 5.93 4.39
C VAL A 148 -9.10 6.24 2.92
N GLU A 149 -9.71 7.37 2.60
CA GLU A 149 -9.99 7.74 1.20
C GLU A 149 -8.71 7.91 0.36
N GLN A 150 -7.66 8.50 0.93
CA GLN A 150 -6.34 8.57 0.28
C GLN A 150 -5.80 7.16 -0.02
N PHE A 151 -5.90 6.23 0.92
CA PHE A 151 -5.51 4.83 0.72
C PHE A 151 -6.35 4.12 -0.37
N LEU A 152 -7.68 4.34 -0.40
CA LEU A 152 -8.55 3.77 -1.44
C LEU A 152 -8.20 4.24 -2.86
N GLY A 153 -7.53 5.39 -2.99
CA GLY A 153 -6.98 5.89 -4.26
C GLY A 153 -5.70 5.17 -4.73
N GLN A 154 -4.98 4.47 -3.85
CA GLN A 154 -3.72 3.81 -4.20
C GLN A 154 -3.95 2.59 -5.11
N THR A 155 -3.01 2.36 -6.03
CA THR A 155 -3.01 1.20 -6.93
C THR A 155 -2.58 -0.09 -6.21
N MET A 156 -3.11 -1.22 -6.67
CA MET A 156 -2.71 -2.55 -6.23
C MET A 156 -1.25 -2.83 -6.60
N THR A 157 -0.47 -3.27 -5.61
CA THR A 157 0.92 -3.72 -5.72
C THR A 157 1.07 -5.11 -5.07
N PRO A 158 2.11 -5.90 -5.41
CA PRO A 158 2.28 -7.27 -4.91
C PRO A 158 2.42 -7.42 -3.39
N SER A 159 2.61 -6.32 -2.64
CA SER A 159 2.70 -6.33 -1.18
C SER A 159 1.34 -6.39 -0.46
N TRP A 160 0.23 -6.14 -1.17
CA TRP A 160 -1.11 -6.07 -0.57
C TRP A 160 -1.83 -7.42 -0.56
N THR A 161 -2.58 -7.72 0.50
CA THR A 161 -3.29 -9.00 0.62
C THR A 161 -4.46 -9.13 -0.36
N LEU A 162 -5.02 -8.00 -0.83
CA LEU A 162 -6.05 -7.94 -1.89
C LEU A 162 -5.47 -7.95 -3.33
N PHE A 163 -4.15 -7.93 -3.48
CA PHE A 163 -3.50 -8.00 -4.79
C PHE A 163 -3.82 -9.32 -5.47
N CYS A 164 -4.18 -9.24 -6.75
CA CYS A 164 -4.53 -10.40 -7.53
C CYS A 164 -3.76 -10.38 -8.85
N ALA A 165 -2.73 -11.22 -8.97
CA ALA A 165 -1.77 -11.17 -10.07
C ALA A 165 -2.44 -11.15 -11.47
N HIS A 166 -3.50 -11.94 -11.69
CA HIS A 166 -4.23 -11.98 -12.98
C HIS A 166 -5.17 -10.79 -13.23
N LYS A 167 -5.31 -9.85 -12.28
CA LYS A 167 -6.10 -8.61 -12.41
C LYS A 167 -5.24 -7.35 -12.33
N ASP A 168 -4.15 -7.41 -11.56
CA ASP A 168 -3.36 -6.26 -11.14
C ASP A 168 -1.92 -6.27 -11.69
N ASN A 169 -1.55 -7.27 -12.49
CA ASN A 169 -0.32 -7.28 -13.30
C ASN A 169 -0.67 -7.32 -14.80
N ALA A 170 -0.06 -6.44 -15.60
CA ALA A 170 -0.38 -6.27 -17.02
C ALA A 170 -0.18 -7.55 -17.85
N LYS A 171 0.91 -8.29 -17.62
CA LYS A 171 1.22 -9.53 -18.36
C LYS A 171 0.22 -10.62 -18.02
N LEU A 172 0.02 -10.88 -16.72
CA LEU A 172 -0.87 -11.95 -16.27
C LEU A 172 -2.35 -11.63 -16.52
N ALA A 173 -2.74 -10.36 -16.54
CA ALA A 173 -4.05 -9.92 -17.02
C ALA A 173 -4.22 -10.15 -18.53
N THR A 174 -3.15 -10.00 -19.31
CA THR A 174 -3.15 -10.34 -20.74
C THR A 174 -3.23 -11.86 -20.94
N VAL A 175 -2.41 -12.66 -20.25
CA VAL A 175 -2.52 -14.14 -20.20
C VAL A 175 -3.93 -14.59 -19.89
N HIS A 176 -4.54 -14.04 -18.84
CA HIS A 176 -5.91 -14.35 -18.44
C HIS A 176 -6.95 -13.92 -19.49
N ALA A 177 -6.76 -12.78 -20.16
CA ALA A 177 -7.66 -12.33 -21.21
C ALA A 177 -7.64 -13.27 -22.44
N PHE A 178 -6.46 -13.76 -22.85
CA PHE A 178 -6.33 -14.70 -23.96
C PHE A 178 -6.78 -16.12 -23.58
N ARG A 179 -6.49 -16.61 -22.37
CA ARG A 179 -6.97 -17.92 -21.89
C ARG A 179 -8.50 -18.08 -21.85
N LEU A 180 -9.26 -16.99 -21.92
CA LEU A 180 -10.73 -17.02 -22.01
C LEU A 180 -11.27 -17.09 -23.46
N LEU A 181 -10.40 -17.11 -24.47
CA LEU A 181 -10.81 -17.26 -25.87
C LEU A 181 -11.00 -18.74 -26.25
N PRO A 182 -11.90 -19.07 -27.18
CA PRO A 182 -12.03 -20.42 -27.73
C PRO A 182 -10.75 -20.90 -28.43
N LEU A 183 -10.49 -22.21 -28.41
CA LEU A 183 -9.29 -22.81 -29.01
C LEU A 183 -9.12 -22.43 -30.49
N GLU A 184 -10.18 -22.51 -31.29
CA GLU A 184 -10.18 -22.12 -32.72
C GLU A 184 -9.71 -20.67 -32.96
N VAL A 185 -9.97 -19.78 -31.98
CA VAL A 185 -9.55 -18.37 -32.03
C VAL A 185 -8.08 -18.24 -31.64
N LEU A 186 -7.61 -19.00 -30.66
CA LEU A 186 -6.21 -19.03 -30.24
C LEU A 186 -5.31 -19.56 -31.37
N ASP A 187 -5.72 -20.65 -32.02
CA ASP A 187 -5.03 -21.23 -33.18
C ASP A 187 -4.99 -20.24 -34.35
N ALA A 188 -6.12 -19.61 -34.67
CA ALA A 188 -6.21 -18.62 -35.75
C ALA A 188 -5.38 -17.35 -35.46
N LEU A 189 -5.24 -16.95 -34.20
CA LEU A 189 -4.37 -15.86 -33.76
C LEU A 189 -2.90 -16.28 -33.58
N GLN A 190 -2.57 -17.56 -33.79
CA GLN A 190 -1.23 -18.14 -33.58
C GLN A 190 -0.68 -17.80 -32.18
N ILE A 191 -1.50 -18.04 -31.15
CA ILE A 191 -1.16 -17.70 -29.76
C ILE A 191 -0.26 -18.78 -29.15
N GLU A 192 0.91 -18.34 -28.68
CA GLU A 192 1.81 -19.16 -27.86
C GLU A 192 1.80 -18.64 -26.42
N PHE A 193 1.61 -19.55 -25.46
CA PHE A 193 1.68 -19.24 -24.03
C PHE A 193 3.09 -19.59 -23.53
N LEU A 194 3.82 -18.59 -23.03
CA LEU A 194 5.16 -18.81 -22.48
C LEU A 194 5.06 -19.31 -21.04
N GLU A 195 5.51 -20.54 -20.83
CA GLU A 195 5.58 -21.21 -19.52
C GLU A 195 7.03 -21.26 -19.04
N LEU A 196 7.23 -21.10 -17.72
CA LEU A 196 8.52 -21.41 -17.07
C LEU A 196 8.49 -22.88 -16.62
N SER A 197 9.65 -23.55 -16.62
CA SER A 197 9.80 -24.98 -16.31
C SER A 197 9.16 -25.44 -14.99
N ASP A 198 9.05 -24.54 -14.02
CA ASP A 198 8.53 -24.81 -12.67
C ASP A 198 7.22 -24.05 -12.38
N ALA A 199 6.63 -23.37 -13.37
CA ALA A 199 5.41 -22.57 -13.22
C ALA A 199 4.16 -23.34 -13.67
N SER A 200 3.16 -23.44 -12.80
CA SER A 200 1.85 -24.05 -13.11
C SER A 200 0.94 -23.20 -14.01
N LEU A 201 1.36 -21.99 -14.35
CA LEU A 201 0.60 -21.02 -15.15
C LEU A 201 1.56 -20.25 -16.08
N PRO A 202 1.17 -19.97 -17.34
CA PRO A 202 1.94 -19.12 -18.25
C PRO A 202 2.19 -17.74 -17.68
N ILE A 203 3.38 -17.22 -17.96
CA ILE A 203 3.85 -15.90 -17.51
C ILE A 203 3.66 -14.80 -18.56
N ASP A 204 3.51 -15.19 -19.83
CA ASP A 204 3.40 -14.26 -20.96
C ASP A 204 2.62 -14.89 -22.14
N VAL A 205 2.26 -14.07 -23.11
CA VAL A 205 1.57 -14.49 -24.35
C VAL A 205 2.25 -13.88 -25.56
N CYS A 206 2.51 -14.69 -26.58
CA CYS A 206 3.07 -14.26 -27.85
C CYS A 206 2.13 -14.54 -29.02
N THR A 207 2.32 -13.81 -30.12
CA THR A 207 1.81 -14.16 -31.45
C THR A 207 2.90 -13.98 -32.50
N THR A 208 2.88 -14.84 -33.52
CA THR A 208 3.69 -14.71 -34.74
C THR A 208 3.04 -13.82 -35.80
N LEU A 209 1.80 -13.36 -35.58
CA LEU A 209 1.06 -12.54 -36.54
C LEU A 209 1.43 -11.05 -36.47
N THR A 210 1.38 -10.38 -37.61
CA THR A 210 1.37 -8.91 -37.65
C THR A 210 0.02 -8.37 -37.21
N ALA A 211 -0.02 -7.14 -36.69
CA ALA A 211 -1.26 -6.49 -36.26
C ALA A 211 -2.36 -6.46 -37.34
N LYS A 212 -2.00 -6.38 -38.63
CA LYS A 212 -2.97 -6.47 -39.74
C LYS A 212 -3.63 -7.86 -39.83
N GLN A 213 -2.84 -8.93 -39.69
CA GLN A 213 -3.35 -10.30 -39.72
C GLN A 213 -4.17 -10.60 -38.47
N ALA A 214 -3.70 -10.19 -37.29
CA ALA A 214 -4.43 -10.36 -36.03
C ALA A 214 -5.78 -9.61 -36.02
N ASN A 215 -5.85 -8.40 -36.62
CA ASN A 215 -7.13 -7.69 -36.80
C ASN A 215 -8.08 -8.40 -37.78
N ALA A 216 -7.58 -8.95 -38.90
CA ALA A 216 -8.41 -9.73 -39.82
C ALA A 216 -9.00 -10.99 -39.16
N VAL A 217 -8.25 -11.63 -38.25
CA VAL A 217 -8.77 -12.71 -37.39
C VAL A 217 -9.79 -12.19 -36.38
N ALA A 218 -9.53 -11.04 -35.75
CA ALA A 218 -10.48 -10.40 -34.84
C ALA A 218 -11.83 -10.08 -35.52
N GLU A 219 -11.81 -9.56 -36.74
CA GLU A 219 -13.00 -9.32 -37.55
C GLU A 219 -13.72 -10.63 -37.92
N ARG A 220 -12.98 -11.63 -38.43
CA ARG A 220 -13.53 -12.96 -38.80
C ARG A 220 -14.27 -13.64 -37.65
N PHE A 221 -13.74 -13.54 -36.44
CA PHE A 221 -14.33 -14.17 -35.23
C PHE A 221 -15.15 -13.18 -34.38
N ASN A 222 -15.42 -11.95 -34.87
CA ASN A 222 -16.18 -10.91 -34.17
C ASN A 222 -15.69 -10.63 -32.73
N LEU A 223 -14.36 -10.62 -32.55
CA LEU A 223 -13.69 -10.36 -31.28
C LEU A 223 -13.72 -8.85 -30.97
N LYS A 224 -13.89 -8.52 -29.69
CA LYS A 224 -13.81 -7.13 -29.20
C LYS A 224 -12.37 -6.71 -28.88
N LEU A 225 -11.46 -7.08 -29.76
CA LEU A 225 -10.03 -6.81 -29.66
C LEU A 225 -9.60 -5.96 -30.86
N THR A 226 -8.68 -5.04 -30.65
CA THR A 226 -7.95 -4.35 -31.72
C THR A 226 -6.48 -4.58 -31.49
N PHE A 227 -5.74 -5.00 -32.51
CA PHE A 227 -4.31 -5.20 -32.45
C PHE A 227 -3.58 -4.00 -33.04
N GLU A 228 -2.65 -3.42 -32.28
CA GLU A 228 -1.73 -2.38 -32.72
C GLU A 228 -0.29 -2.92 -32.69
N ALA A 229 0.56 -2.52 -33.64
CA ALA A 229 1.99 -2.78 -33.55
C ALA A 229 2.68 -1.63 -32.83
N VAL A 230 3.67 -1.91 -31.96
CA VAL A 230 4.50 -0.85 -31.36
C VAL A 230 5.10 0.02 -32.47
N PRO A 231 4.95 1.35 -32.41
CA PRO A 231 5.61 2.22 -33.37
C PRO A 231 7.12 2.07 -33.22
N LYS A 232 7.77 1.48 -34.23
CA LYS A 232 9.24 1.42 -34.31
C LYS A 232 9.78 2.84 -34.18
N LYS A 233 10.34 3.20 -33.02
CA LYS A 233 11.14 4.42 -32.85
C LYS A 233 12.16 4.41 -33.98
N ARG A 234 12.02 5.35 -34.94
CA ARG A 234 12.93 5.45 -36.07
C ARG A 234 14.34 5.65 -35.51
N ALA A 235 15.17 4.61 -35.59
CA ALA A 235 16.59 4.76 -35.34
C ALA A 235 17.08 5.89 -36.24
N ARG A 236 17.57 6.98 -35.62
CA ARG A 236 18.16 8.11 -36.34
C ARG A 236 19.28 7.52 -37.19
N LYS A 237 19.16 7.59 -38.52
CA LYS A 237 20.16 7.00 -39.43
C LYS A 237 21.54 7.52 -39.00
N LYS A 238 22.47 6.61 -38.68
CA LYS A 238 23.89 6.95 -38.63
C LYS A 238 24.25 7.50 -40.00
N ALA A 239 24.43 8.81 -40.10
CA ALA A 239 25.12 9.40 -41.24
C ALA A 239 26.57 8.93 -41.16
N THR A 240 27.06 8.37 -42.26
CA THR A 240 28.47 8.01 -42.44
C THR A 240 29.36 9.23 -42.32
N THR A 241 30.46 9.08 -41.59
CA THR A 241 31.54 10.07 -41.43
C THR A 241 32.16 10.47 -42.76
N PRO A 242 32.74 11.67 -42.84
CA PRO A 242 34.17 11.74 -43.13
C PRO A 242 34.94 12.53 -42.05
N ALA A 243 36.24 12.28 -41.95
CA ALA A 243 37.11 12.83 -40.91
C ALA A 243 37.81 14.13 -41.33
N ALA A 244 38.05 15.04 -40.37
CA ALA A 244 39.37 15.62 -40.07
C ALA A 244 39.34 16.64 -38.90
N GLU A 245 40.46 16.68 -38.18
CA GLU A 245 41.06 17.79 -37.40
C GLU A 245 40.38 18.46 -36.17
N ASN A 246 41.03 18.20 -35.02
CA ASN A 246 41.50 19.16 -33.99
C ASN A 246 40.55 20.23 -33.40
N ALA A 247 40.20 20.10 -32.10
CA ALA A 247 40.86 20.83 -30.99
C ALA A 247 40.01 20.93 -29.69
N ALA A 248 40.71 20.88 -28.55
CA ALA A 248 40.40 21.52 -27.25
C ALA A 248 39.10 21.19 -26.45
N THR A 249 39.25 20.28 -25.49
CA THR A 249 38.97 20.44 -24.03
C THR A 249 37.75 21.26 -23.53
N ALA A 250 36.87 20.62 -22.74
CA ALA A 250 36.44 21.13 -21.42
C ALA A 250 35.75 20.03 -20.54
N THR A 251 36.50 19.56 -19.54
CA THR A 251 36.09 19.16 -18.16
C THR A 251 34.88 18.23 -17.88
N GLU A 252 35.24 17.07 -17.32
CA GLU A 252 34.52 16.21 -16.34
C GLU A 252 34.12 16.96 -15.02
N PRO A 253 33.46 16.34 -14.00
CA PRO A 253 33.23 14.90 -13.76
C PRO A 253 31.81 14.45 -13.36
N ALA A 254 31.62 13.13 -13.32
CA ALA A 254 30.54 12.45 -12.61
C ALA A 254 30.98 12.02 -11.18
N PRO A 255 30.07 11.88 -10.19
CA PRO A 255 30.31 11.12 -8.98
C PRO A 255 29.89 9.64 -9.14
N ALA A 256 30.66 8.74 -8.53
CA ALA A 256 30.53 7.29 -8.71
C ALA A 256 29.66 6.58 -7.65
N GLU A 257 29.21 5.39 -8.01
CA GLU A 257 28.57 4.39 -7.16
C GLU A 257 29.65 3.55 -6.41
N PRO A 258 29.50 3.24 -5.11
CA PRO A 258 30.41 2.35 -4.40
C PRO A 258 29.93 0.89 -4.39
N ALA A 259 30.81 -0.03 -4.80
CA ALA A 259 30.63 -1.48 -4.70
C ALA A 259 31.03 -2.02 -3.30
N PRO A 260 30.57 -3.21 -2.88
CA PRO A 260 30.76 -3.72 -1.51
C PRO A 260 32.15 -4.34 -1.26
N THR A 261 32.51 -4.51 0.01
CA THR A 261 33.75 -5.19 0.46
C THR A 261 33.47 -6.34 1.43
N GLU A 262 34.35 -7.34 1.39
CA GLU A 262 34.14 -8.67 1.98
C GLU A 262 34.58 -8.80 3.46
N THR A 263 33.99 -9.77 4.15
CA THR A 263 34.45 -10.28 5.46
C THR A 263 35.73 -11.12 5.37
N PRO A 264 36.50 -11.24 6.46
CA PRO A 264 36.76 -12.60 6.97
C PRO A 264 36.63 -12.77 8.49
N ALA A 265 36.44 -14.02 8.93
CA ALA A 265 35.99 -14.39 10.27
C ALA A 265 37.10 -14.87 11.24
N LYS A 266 36.78 -14.93 12.55
CA LYS A 266 37.19 -16.05 13.43
C LYS A 266 36.39 -16.14 14.75
N LYS A 267 36.00 -17.36 15.11
CA LYS A 267 35.43 -17.82 16.39
C LYS A 267 36.55 -18.37 17.30
N PRO A 268 36.38 -18.52 18.62
CA PRO A 268 35.95 -19.83 19.15
C PRO A 268 35.07 -19.85 20.43
N ALA A 269 34.61 -21.07 20.77
CA ALA A 269 33.88 -21.57 21.95
C ALA A 269 34.11 -20.84 23.31
N ARG A 270 33.21 -20.87 24.31
CA ARG A 270 32.47 -21.98 24.99
C ARG A 270 31.37 -21.32 25.89
N LYS A 271 30.51 -21.94 26.73
CA LYS A 271 30.21 -23.31 27.23
C LYS A 271 28.72 -23.34 27.71
N THR A 272 28.08 -24.51 27.84
CA THR A 272 26.72 -24.68 28.41
C THR A 272 26.69 -25.00 29.92
N THR A 273 25.69 -24.46 30.64
CA THR A 273 25.00 -24.99 31.85
C THR A 273 23.67 -24.21 31.98
N ALA A 274 22.45 -24.76 31.90
CA ALA A 274 21.81 -25.85 32.64
C ALA A 274 21.30 -25.46 34.06
N ARG A 275 19.99 -25.15 34.18
CA ARG A 275 19.20 -25.43 35.39
C ARG A 275 17.72 -25.66 35.05
N LYS A 276 17.09 -26.62 35.75
CA LYS A 276 15.73 -27.18 35.51
C LYS A 276 14.60 -26.33 36.15
N PRO A 277 13.31 -26.57 35.81
CA PRO A 277 12.17 -25.81 36.33
C PRO A 277 11.77 -26.25 37.75
N ARG A 278 10.86 -25.50 38.38
CA ARG A 278 10.17 -25.90 39.61
C ARG A 278 8.68 -26.08 39.35
N ALA A 279 8.12 -27.19 39.84
CA ALA A 279 6.74 -27.58 39.62
C ALA A 279 5.79 -27.07 40.72
N SER A 280 4.51 -26.94 40.33
CA SER A 280 3.27 -27.20 41.07
C SER A 280 3.20 -27.00 42.60
N LYS A 281 2.13 -26.32 43.02
CA LYS A 281 1.25 -26.85 44.06
C LYS A 281 -0.22 -26.67 43.65
N ALA A 282 -0.99 -27.75 43.75
CA ALA A 282 -2.44 -27.71 44.01
C ALA A 282 -2.65 -27.28 45.49
N GLU A 283 -3.83 -27.04 46.05
CA GLU A 283 -5.26 -27.31 45.78
C GLU A 283 -6.03 -26.07 46.37
N THR A 284 -7.34 -25.84 46.27
CA THR A 284 -8.50 -26.73 46.34
C THR A 284 -9.71 -26.07 45.64
N GLN A 285 -10.49 -26.84 44.87
CA GLN A 285 -11.91 -26.51 44.65
C GLN A 285 -12.71 -27.23 45.75
N GLU A 286 -13.59 -26.52 46.46
CA GLU A 286 -14.62 -27.14 47.27
C GLU A 286 -15.99 -26.88 46.64
N ALA A 287 -16.76 -27.95 46.46
CA ALA A 287 -18.12 -27.90 45.94
C ALA A 287 -18.94 -29.04 46.57
N ALA A 288 -20.24 -28.77 46.74
CA ALA A 288 -21.30 -29.67 47.20
C ALA A 288 -21.41 -29.96 48.71
N ALA A 289 -22.17 -29.11 49.39
CA ALA A 289 -23.33 -29.52 50.19
C ALA A 289 -24.47 -28.50 49.99
#